data_AF-A0AA88NXC1-F1
#
_entry.id   AF-A0AA88NXC1-F1
#
_cell.length_a   1.000
_cell.length_b   1.000
_cell.length_c   1.000
_cell.angle_alpha   90.00
_cell.angle_beta   90.00
_cell.angle_gamma   90.00
#
_symmetry.space_group_name_H-M   'P 1'
#
loop_
_entity.id
_entity.type
_entity.pdbx_description
1 polymer ?
#
loop_
_entity_poly.entity_id
_entity_poly.type
_entity_poly.pdbx_seq_one_letter_code
_entity_poly.pdbx_strand_id
1 'polypeptide(L)'
;MSDQDQIMKDFLLPDLSKDGSETYLQKIRNVALKHSQSSIQLKKHSLKVGSLAVTAYKDEPEMLEEWEQFYLSDHMYMEVIGVVEKFSGHLPNDGLVLMVCEDGKVFAYNDNTLYHINNNLKELFVHGFKLPGIKSYSHGQSFEDMTEKEWDKVKKSKEVREKMKDHEEMLKCLKDSYLTNLDIISGRKQGEPSSSGGRDKPIPVHL
;
A
#
# COMPACT_ATOMS: atom_id res chain seq x y z
N MET A 1 -6.69 34.92 -11.50
CA MET A 1 -5.90 33.71 -11.23
C MET A 1 -6.61 32.55 -11.90
N SER A 2 -5.87 31.66 -12.57
CA SER A 2 -6.44 30.39 -13.05
C SER A 2 -6.83 29.52 -11.84
N ASP A 3 -7.82 28.63 -11.99
CA ASP A 3 -8.17 27.65 -10.95
C ASP A 3 -6.95 26.82 -10.54
N GLN A 4 -6.10 26.46 -11.51
CA GLN A 4 -4.82 25.80 -11.26
C GLN A 4 -3.89 26.62 -10.37
N ASP A 5 -3.77 27.93 -10.60
CA ASP A 5 -2.91 28.80 -9.80
C ASP A 5 -3.38 28.86 -8.35
N GLN A 6 -4.70 28.82 -8.13
CA GLN A 6 -5.28 28.80 -6.80
C GLN A 6 -5.01 27.48 -6.09
N ILE A 7 -5.16 26.35 -6.79
CA ILE A 7 -4.85 25.02 -6.22
C ILE A 7 -3.37 24.94 -5.83
N MET A 8 -2.47 25.31 -6.73
CA MET A 8 -1.02 25.32 -6.45
C MET A 8 -0.68 26.27 -5.30
N LYS A 9 -1.29 27.46 -5.27
CA LYS A 9 -1.10 28.40 -4.15
C LYS A 9 -1.55 27.78 -2.84
N ASP A 10 -2.72 27.15 -2.80
CA ASP A 10 -3.25 26.52 -1.59
C ASP A 10 -2.31 25.41 -1.07
N PHE A 11 -1.74 24.59 -1.95
CA PHE A 11 -0.74 23.57 -1.58
C PHE A 11 0.58 24.15 -1.07
N LEU A 12 0.90 25.41 -1.42
CA LEU A 12 2.11 26.11 -0.98
C LEU A 12 1.88 27.00 0.25
N LEU A 13 0.65 27.09 0.78
CA LEU A 13 0.35 27.84 1.99
C LEU A 13 0.84 27.16 3.28
N PRO A 14 0.72 25.83 3.46
CA PRO A 14 1.22 25.14 4.64
C PRO A 14 2.74 25.26 4.75
N ASP A 15 3.24 25.58 5.95
CA ASP A 15 4.67 25.84 6.18
C ASP A 15 5.18 24.90 7.26
N LEU A 16 5.92 23.88 6.84
CA LEU A 16 6.46 22.85 7.73
C LEU A 16 7.28 23.44 8.90
N SER A 17 8.03 24.52 8.66
CA SER A 17 8.88 25.13 9.69
C SER A 17 8.08 25.84 10.79
N LYS A 18 6.87 26.33 10.45
CA LYS A 18 5.99 27.04 11.38
C LYS A 18 4.95 26.14 12.01
N ASP A 19 4.45 25.18 11.24
CA ASP A 19 3.31 24.35 11.61
C ASP A 19 3.72 23.07 12.35
N GLY A 20 4.94 22.57 12.12
CA GLY A 20 5.33 21.21 12.51
C GLY A 20 4.70 20.16 11.59
N SER A 21 5.21 18.92 11.65
CA SER A 21 4.85 17.84 10.72
C SER A 21 3.36 17.51 10.71
N GLU A 22 2.77 17.26 11.87
CA GLU A 22 1.38 16.85 12.01
C GLU A 22 0.41 17.90 11.43
N THR A 23 0.57 19.16 11.82
CA THR A 23 -0.28 20.24 11.34
C THR A 23 -0.03 20.53 9.86
N TYR A 24 1.23 20.41 9.39
CA TYR A 24 1.57 20.55 7.99
C TYR A 24 0.82 19.52 7.14
N LEU A 25 0.91 18.23 7.46
CA LEU A 25 0.21 17.17 6.73
C LEU A 25 -1.31 17.32 6.81
N GLN A 26 -1.86 17.67 7.97
CA GLN A 26 -3.30 17.93 8.10
C GLN A 26 -3.77 19.06 7.17
N LYS A 27 -2.98 20.13 7.04
CA LYS A 27 -3.30 21.21 6.10
C LYS A 27 -3.17 20.76 4.64
N ILE A 28 -2.15 19.97 4.30
CA ILE A 28 -2.00 19.38 2.95
C ILE A 28 -3.22 18.51 2.61
N ARG A 29 -3.67 17.65 3.53
CA ARG A 29 -4.89 16.85 3.40
C ARG A 29 -6.11 17.71 3.10
N ASN A 30 -6.29 18.78 3.86
CA ASN A 30 -7.41 19.69 3.67
C ASN A 30 -7.41 20.32 2.28
N VAL A 31 -6.22 20.66 1.74
CA VAL A 31 -6.08 21.17 0.37
C VAL A 31 -6.43 20.09 -0.66
N ALA A 32 -5.93 18.87 -0.49
CA ALA A 32 -6.23 17.75 -1.39
C ALA A 32 -7.73 17.42 -1.42
N LEU A 33 -8.40 17.45 -0.26
CA LEU A 33 -9.85 17.24 -0.15
C LEU A 33 -10.64 18.40 -0.77
N LYS A 34 -10.25 19.66 -0.49
CA LYS A 34 -10.90 20.86 -1.02
C LYS A 34 -10.92 20.88 -2.56
N HIS A 35 -9.83 20.43 -3.17
CA HIS A 35 -9.65 20.44 -4.63
C HIS A 35 -9.77 19.06 -5.26
N SER A 36 -10.39 18.10 -4.56
CA SER A 36 -10.53 16.72 -5.02
C SER A 36 -11.19 16.65 -6.40
N GLN A 37 -10.70 15.73 -7.24
CA GLN A 37 -11.06 15.56 -8.66
C GLN A 37 -10.65 16.70 -9.60
N SER A 38 -10.05 17.78 -9.10
CA SER A 38 -9.51 18.85 -9.95
C SER A 38 -8.23 18.38 -10.64
N SER A 39 -8.00 18.82 -11.87
CA SER A 39 -6.76 18.51 -12.60
C SER A 39 -5.83 19.71 -12.60
N ILE A 40 -4.56 19.49 -12.26
CA ILE A 40 -3.50 20.47 -12.44
C ILE A 40 -2.45 19.96 -13.43
N GLN A 41 -1.99 20.84 -14.31
CA GLN A 41 -0.90 20.53 -15.22
C GLN A 41 0.44 20.77 -14.53
N LEU A 42 1.19 19.69 -14.35
CA LEU A 42 2.63 19.72 -14.13
C LEU A 42 3.33 19.81 -15.49
N LYS A 43 4.62 20.19 -15.53
CA LYS A 43 5.35 20.43 -16.81
C LYS A 43 5.12 19.39 -17.91
N LYS A 44 5.16 18.10 -17.57
CA LYS A 44 5.01 16.99 -18.52
C LYS A 44 3.85 16.05 -18.19
N HIS A 45 3.12 16.32 -17.11
CA HIS A 45 2.21 15.36 -16.50
C HIS A 45 0.94 16.07 -16.04
N SER A 46 -0.20 15.37 -16.08
CA SER A 46 -1.45 15.87 -15.50
C SER A 46 -1.70 15.16 -14.18
N LEU A 47 -1.87 15.92 -13.09
CA LEU A 47 -2.19 15.40 -11.77
C LEU A 47 -3.67 15.64 -11.48
N LYS A 48 -4.41 14.56 -11.20
CA LYS A 48 -5.73 14.64 -10.60
C LYS A 48 -5.59 14.70 -9.09
N VAL A 49 -5.92 15.86 -8.53
CA VAL A 49 -5.81 16.16 -7.11
C VAL A 49 -6.85 15.38 -6.32
N GLY A 50 -6.45 14.92 -5.13
CA GLY A 50 -7.34 14.30 -4.17
C GLY A 50 -6.60 13.40 -3.20
N SER A 51 -7.34 12.86 -2.24
CA SER A 51 -6.83 11.85 -1.31
C SER A 51 -6.78 10.45 -1.95
N LEU A 52 -6.49 9.41 -1.16
CA LEU A 52 -6.49 8.01 -1.59
C LEU A 52 -7.75 7.62 -2.41
N ALA A 53 -8.89 8.24 -2.12
CA ALA A 53 -10.18 8.01 -2.79
C ALA A 53 -10.16 8.28 -4.31
N VAL A 54 -9.18 9.01 -4.83
CA VAL A 54 -9.06 9.30 -6.28
C VAL A 54 -8.12 8.34 -7.01
N THR A 55 -7.51 7.42 -6.28
CA THR A 55 -6.52 6.46 -6.77
C THR A 55 -7.16 5.08 -7.02
N ALA A 56 -6.38 4.13 -7.57
CA ALA A 56 -6.80 2.73 -7.67
C ALA A 56 -7.01 2.08 -6.28
N TYR A 57 -6.33 2.57 -5.24
CA TYR A 57 -6.31 2.04 -3.87
C TYR A 57 -7.41 2.61 -2.97
N LYS A 58 -8.47 3.19 -3.54
CA LYS A 58 -9.55 3.85 -2.79
C LYS A 58 -10.25 2.96 -1.76
N ASP A 59 -10.26 1.65 -2.00
CA ASP A 59 -10.92 0.64 -1.17
C ASP A 59 -9.90 -0.12 -0.28
N GLU A 60 -8.63 0.31 -0.29
CA GLU A 60 -7.50 -0.31 0.41
C GLU A 60 -6.78 0.74 1.29
N PRO A 61 -7.43 1.27 2.35
CA PRO A 61 -6.84 2.29 3.23
C PRO A 61 -5.51 1.86 3.88
N GLU A 62 -5.32 0.56 4.09
CA GLU A 62 -4.08 -0.05 4.59
C GLU A 62 -2.86 0.22 3.72
N MET A 63 -3.05 0.50 2.42
CA MET A 63 -1.95 0.81 1.51
C MET A 63 -1.16 2.06 1.94
N LEU A 64 -1.84 3.04 2.55
CA LEU A 64 -1.16 4.22 3.10
C LEU A 64 -0.26 3.82 4.26
N GLU A 65 -0.75 3.01 5.20
CA GLU A 65 0.03 2.50 6.32
C GLU A 65 1.25 1.69 5.83
N GLU A 66 1.08 0.92 4.76
CA GLU A 66 2.19 0.19 4.15
C GLU A 66 3.27 1.11 3.58
N TRP A 67 2.88 2.18 2.89
CA TRP A 67 3.82 3.18 2.34
C TRP A 67 4.59 3.92 3.44
N GLU A 68 3.91 4.22 4.55
CA GLU A 68 4.48 4.88 5.72
C GLU A 68 5.48 3.99 6.48
N GLN A 69 5.28 2.67 6.47
CA GLN A 69 6.03 1.73 7.32
C GLN A 69 7.12 0.91 6.62
N PHE A 70 6.89 0.47 5.37
CA PHE A 70 7.69 -0.64 4.80
C PHE A 70 8.69 -0.22 3.71
N TYR A 71 8.74 1.05 3.34
CA TYR A 71 9.61 1.54 2.26
C TYR A 71 10.82 2.33 2.74
N LEU A 72 10.67 3.13 3.79
CA LEU A 72 11.72 3.98 4.34
C LEU A 72 12.28 3.38 5.62
N SER A 73 13.55 3.67 5.94
CA SER A 73 14.23 3.13 7.12
C SER A 73 13.49 3.39 8.43
N ASP A 74 12.88 4.57 8.54
CA ASP A 74 12.04 4.95 9.66
C ASP A 74 10.59 5.09 9.18
N HIS A 75 9.65 4.86 10.10
CA HIS A 75 8.24 5.16 9.87
C HIS A 75 8.06 6.65 9.57
N MET A 76 7.36 6.98 8.50
CA MET A 76 7.19 8.35 8.02
C MET A 76 5.75 8.58 7.61
N TYR A 77 5.06 9.54 8.26
CA TYR A 77 3.70 9.89 7.87
C TYR A 77 3.65 10.50 6.47
N MET A 78 2.63 10.14 5.69
CA MET A 78 2.43 10.58 4.32
C MET A 78 0.99 11.00 4.07
N GLU A 79 0.79 11.98 3.18
CA GLU A 79 -0.54 12.38 2.73
C GLU A 79 -0.61 12.32 1.20
N VAL A 80 -1.65 11.63 0.69
CA VAL A 80 -1.92 11.54 -0.75
C VAL A 80 -2.43 12.88 -1.25
N ILE A 81 -1.77 13.40 -2.30
CA ILE A 81 -2.16 14.65 -2.95
C ILE A 81 -2.80 14.43 -4.33
N GLY A 82 -2.73 13.21 -4.87
CA GLY A 82 -3.45 12.83 -6.08
C GLY A 82 -2.82 11.67 -6.85
N VAL A 83 -3.32 11.46 -8.06
CA VAL A 83 -2.80 10.47 -9.03
C VAL A 83 -2.47 11.14 -10.36
N VAL A 84 -1.37 10.72 -10.99
CA VAL A 84 -1.02 11.18 -12.34
C VAL A 84 -1.90 10.47 -13.36
N GLU A 85 -2.67 11.20 -14.15
CA GLU A 85 -3.56 10.64 -15.19
C GLU A 85 -2.90 10.59 -16.57
N LYS A 86 -1.95 11.50 -16.83
CA LYS A 86 -1.23 11.58 -18.11
C LYS A 86 0.25 11.66 -17.83
N PHE A 87 0.98 10.65 -18.29
CA PHE A 87 2.44 10.61 -18.24
C PHE A 87 3.00 10.66 -19.66
N SER A 88 4.17 11.25 -19.87
CA SER A 88 4.78 11.35 -21.22
C SER A 88 5.36 10.01 -21.71
N GLY A 89 4.80 8.88 -21.27
CA GLY A 89 5.25 7.50 -21.49
C GLY A 89 4.15 6.51 -21.12
N HIS A 90 4.49 5.24 -20.91
CA HIS A 90 3.52 4.24 -20.46
C HIS A 90 3.18 4.48 -18.98
N LEU A 91 1.91 4.76 -18.70
CA LEU A 91 1.41 4.81 -17.33
C LEU A 91 0.94 3.39 -16.95
N PRO A 92 1.37 2.83 -15.81
CA PRO A 92 0.81 1.59 -15.27
C PRO A 92 -0.72 1.69 -15.13
N ASN A 93 -1.40 0.55 -15.16
CA ASN A 93 -2.87 0.51 -15.05
C ASN A 93 -3.38 1.18 -13.76
N ASP A 94 -2.62 1.06 -12.66
CA ASP A 94 -3.01 1.58 -11.34
C ASP A 94 -2.61 3.06 -11.12
N GLY A 95 -1.99 3.67 -12.15
CA GLY A 95 -1.52 5.05 -12.11
C GLY A 95 -0.27 5.25 -11.23
N LEU A 96 0.16 6.51 -11.13
CA LEU A 96 1.28 6.91 -10.26
C LEU A 96 0.72 7.81 -9.15
N VAL A 97 0.67 7.30 -7.92
CA VAL A 97 0.13 8.04 -6.76
C VAL A 97 1.18 9.01 -6.25
N LEU A 98 0.81 10.27 -6.05
CA LEU A 98 1.69 11.31 -5.50
C LEU A 98 1.34 11.58 -4.04
N MET A 99 2.38 11.67 -3.21
CA MET A 99 2.27 11.87 -1.77
C MET A 99 3.28 12.89 -1.27
N VAL A 100 2.96 13.51 -0.15
CA VAL A 100 3.86 14.39 0.60
C VAL A 100 4.15 13.75 1.95
N CYS A 101 5.42 13.65 2.29
CA CYS A 101 5.89 13.11 3.57
C CYS A 101 5.94 14.22 4.63
N GLU A 102 5.95 13.83 5.91
CA GLU A 102 6.04 14.76 7.04
C GLU A 102 7.28 15.67 7.03
N ASP A 103 8.35 15.26 6.34
CA ASP A 103 9.55 16.08 6.13
C ASP A 103 9.44 17.04 4.92
N GLY A 104 8.28 17.08 4.28
CA GLY A 104 7.95 17.91 3.12
C GLY A 104 8.38 17.33 1.78
N LYS A 105 9.11 16.21 1.75
CA LYS A 105 9.49 15.57 0.49
C LYS A 105 8.28 15.00 -0.23
N VAL A 106 8.40 14.94 -1.56
CA VAL A 106 7.35 14.42 -2.43
C VAL A 106 7.77 13.06 -2.96
N PHE A 107 6.87 12.10 -2.80
CA PHE A 107 7.05 10.73 -3.26
C PHE A 107 6.01 10.37 -4.33
N ALA A 108 6.38 9.43 -5.18
CA ALA A 108 5.51 8.82 -6.16
C ALA A 108 5.52 7.31 -5.97
N TYR A 109 4.35 6.68 -5.90
CA TYR A 109 4.22 5.23 -5.74
C TYR A 109 3.71 4.57 -7.01
N ASN A 110 4.37 3.50 -7.42
CA ASN A 110 3.96 2.62 -8.51
C ASN A 110 4.58 1.23 -8.35
N ASP A 111 3.75 0.18 -8.49
CA ASP A 111 4.15 -1.23 -8.64
C ASP A 111 5.25 -1.64 -7.64
N ASN A 112 4.92 -1.57 -6.34
CA ASN A 112 5.80 -1.91 -5.22
C ASN A 112 7.10 -1.09 -5.11
N THR A 113 7.14 0.08 -5.76
CA THR A 113 8.29 0.99 -5.68
C THR A 113 7.84 2.39 -5.30
N LEU A 114 8.48 2.94 -4.26
CA LEU A 114 8.31 4.31 -3.81
C LEU A 114 9.48 5.17 -4.34
N TYR A 115 9.18 6.19 -5.11
CA TYR A 115 10.17 7.08 -5.72
C TYR A 115 10.16 8.42 -5.00
N HIS A 116 11.27 8.82 -4.40
CA HIS A 116 11.49 10.20 -3.97
C HIS A 116 11.73 11.06 -5.20
N ILE A 117 10.80 11.96 -5.53
CA ILE A 117 10.81 12.71 -6.79
C ILE A 117 11.21 14.18 -6.65
N ASN A 118 10.91 14.83 -5.53
CA ASN A 118 11.24 16.23 -5.26
C ASN A 118 11.39 16.47 -3.76
N ASN A 119 12.21 17.46 -3.37
CA ASN A 119 12.44 17.78 -1.96
C ASN A 119 11.29 18.59 -1.32
N ASN A 120 10.38 19.13 -2.14
CA ASN A 120 9.22 19.90 -1.70
C ASN A 120 8.21 20.11 -2.84
N LEU A 121 6.98 20.49 -2.49
CA LEU A 121 5.90 20.79 -3.44
C LEU A 121 6.21 21.94 -4.41
N LYS A 122 6.99 22.94 -3.97
CA LYS A 122 7.37 24.06 -4.83
C LYS A 122 8.21 23.58 -6.01
N GLU A 123 9.17 22.70 -5.76
CA GLU A 123 9.97 22.07 -6.82
C GLU A 123 9.09 21.23 -7.76
N LEU A 124 8.15 20.45 -7.21
CA LEU A 124 7.20 19.67 -8.00
C LEU A 124 6.40 20.57 -8.97
N PHE A 125 5.84 21.68 -8.50
CA PHE A 125 5.01 22.55 -9.34
C PHE A 125 5.82 23.35 -10.37
N VAL A 126 7.03 23.80 -10.02
CA VAL A 126 7.88 24.60 -10.92
C VAL A 126 8.61 23.73 -11.95
N HIS A 127 9.13 22.58 -11.53
CA HIS A 127 10.01 21.74 -12.34
C HIS A 127 9.34 20.46 -12.84
N GLY A 128 8.19 20.07 -12.28
CA GLY A 128 7.66 18.73 -12.44
C GLY A 128 8.60 17.70 -11.81
N PHE A 129 8.52 16.47 -12.29
CA PHE A 129 9.42 15.39 -11.91
C PHE A 129 9.76 14.52 -13.11
N LYS A 130 10.65 13.54 -12.91
CA LYS A 130 10.94 12.43 -13.83
C LYS A 130 11.12 11.17 -12.99
N LEU A 131 10.84 10.01 -13.56
CA LEU A 131 11.18 8.72 -12.93
C LEU A 131 12.59 8.27 -13.39
N PRO A 132 13.38 7.58 -12.53
CA PRO A 132 13.05 7.11 -11.17
C PRO A 132 13.18 8.19 -10.06
N GLY A 133 13.33 9.46 -10.41
CA GLY A 133 13.44 10.55 -9.42
C GLY A 133 14.84 10.70 -8.84
N ILE A 134 14.91 11.11 -7.58
CA ILE A 134 16.15 11.31 -6.80
C ILE A 134 16.63 9.97 -6.23
N LYS A 135 15.71 9.17 -5.68
CA LYS A 135 15.99 7.85 -5.09
C LYS A 135 14.73 6.99 -5.15
N SER A 136 14.90 5.68 -5.33
CA SER A 136 13.82 4.69 -5.28
C SER A 136 13.97 3.79 -4.07
N TYR A 137 12.83 3.32 -3.56
CA TYR A 137 12.74 2.40 -2.44
C TYR A 137 11.84 1.23 -2.78
N SER A 138 12.27 0.02 -2.41
CA SER A 138 11.49 -1.21 -2.61
C SER A 138 10.73 -1.59 -1.34
N HIS A 139 9.63 -2.31 -1.49
CA HIS A 139 8.90 -2.84 -0.35
C HIS A 139 9.80 -3.74 0.52
N GLY A 140 9.77 -3.53 1.84
CA GLY A 140 10.58 -4.25 2.82
C GLY A 140 12.01 -3.68 2.99
N GLN A 141 12.36 -2.62 2.26
CA GLN A 141 13.68 -2.00 2.37
C GLN A 141 13.93 -1.39 3.77
N SER A 142 12.87 -1.08 4.52
CA SER A 142 12.97 -0.64 5.91
C SER A 142 13.69 -1.65 6.83
N PHE A 143 13.78 -2.91 6.41
CA PHE A 143 14.37 -3.99 7.19
C PHE A 143 15.78 -4.39 6.75
N GLU A 144 16.34 -3.79 5.69
CA GLU A 144 17.66 -4.17 5.14
C GLU A 144 18.78 -4.05 6.19
N ASP A 145 18.70 -3.03 7.04
CA ASP A 145 19.72 -2.73 8.06
C ASP A 145 19.44 -3.37 9.43
N MET A 146 18.36 -4.18 9.57
CA MET A 146 18.04 -4.82 10.85
C MET A 146 19.08 -5.88 11.25
N THR A 147 19.60 -5.74 12.47
CA THR A 147 20.55 -6.69 13.05
C THR A 147 19.87 -7.96 13.55
N GLU A 148 20.64 -9.05 13.69
CA GLU A 148 20.14 -10.33 14.20
C GLU A 148 19.50 -10.19 15.61
N LYS A 149 20.06 -9.31 16.45
CA LYS A 149 19.51 -9.03 17.79
C LYS A 149 18.16 -8.32 17.73
N GLU A 150 17.97 -7.43 16.77
CA GLU A 150 16.70 -6.73 16.55
C GLU A 150 15.64 -7.71 16.03
N TRP A 151 16.01 -8.57 15.06
CA TRP A 151 15.15 -9.66 14.60
C TRP A 151 14.76 -10.62 15.72
N ASP A 152 15.69 -10.98 16.61
CA ASP A 152 15.39 -11.81 17.77
C ASP A 152 14.42 -11.14 18.74
N LYS A 153 14.51 -9.82 18.91
CA LYS A 153 13.56 -9.06 19.72
C LYS A 153 12.17 -9.07 19.08
N VAL A 154 12.08 -8.88 17.77
CA VAL A 154 10.81 -8.95 17.01
C VAL A 154 10.19 -10.34 17.13
N LYS A 155 10.95 -11.42 16.93
CA LYS A 155 10.48 -12.82 17.09
C LYS A 155 9.98 -13.12 18.49
N LYS A 156 10.57 -12.51 19.52
CA LYS A 156 10.16 -12.68 20.93
C LYS A 156 8.98 -11.78 21.33
N SER A 157 8.53 -10.87 20.47
CA SER A 157 7.38 -10.02 20.75
C SER A 157 6.12 -10.85 20.98
N LYS A 158 5.22 -10.33 21.82
CA LYS A 158 3.97 -11.02 22.17
C LYS A 158 3.15 -11.33 20.91
N GLU A 159 2.99 -10.34 20.05
CA GLU A 159 2.21 -10.44 18.82
C GLU A 159 2.76 -11.51 17.86
N VAL A 160 4.06 -11.50 17.57
CA VAL A 160 4.66 -12.49 16.67
C VAL A 160 4.53 -13.90 17.24
N ARG A 161 4.73 -14.07 18.56
CA ARG A 161 4.55 -15.40 19.20
C ARG A 161 3.11 -15.89 19.14
N GLU A 162 2.14 -15.00 19.35
CA GLU A 162 0.71 -15.34 19.23
C GLU A 162 0.39 -15.76 17.80
N LYS A 163 0.84 -15.00 16.80
CA LYS A 163 0.69 -15.36 15.38
C LYS A 163 1.37 -16.67 15.02
N MET A 164 2.56 -16.95 15.54
CA MET A 164 3.24 -18.23 15.34
C MET A 164 2.46 -19.39 15.95
N LYS A 165 1.88 -19.21 17.14
CA LYS A 165 1.04 -20.22 17.79
C LYS A 165 -0.24 -20.50 17.00
N ASP A 166 -0.91 -19.44 16.53
CA ASP A 166 -2.11 -19.57 15.68
C ASP A 166 -1.78 -20.33 14.39
N HIS A 167 -0.62 -20.03 13.79
CA HIS A 167 -0.15 -20.72 12.59
C HIS A 167 0.13 -22.21 12.85
N GLU A 168 0.80 -22.55 13.95
CA GLU A 168 1.06 -23.94 14.35
C GLU A 168 -0.24 -24.73 14.59
N GLU A 169 -1.21 -24.12 15.28
CA GLU A 169 -2.52 -24.72 15.52
C GLU A 169 -3.28 -24.95 14.22
N MET A 170 -3.28 -23.97 13.31
CA MET A 170 -3.86 -24.09 11.97
C MET A 170 -3.23 -25.24 11.18
N LEU A 171 -1.91 -25.34 11.16
CA LEU A 171 -1.19 -26.42 10.47
C LEU A 171 -1.53 -27.79 11.04
N LYS A 172 -1.65 -27.90 12.36
CA LYS A 172 -2.04 -29.14 13.04
C LYS A 172 -3.45 -29.56 12.64
N CYS A 173 -4.42 -28.65 12.74
CA CYS A 173 -5.81 -28.90 12.33
C CYS A 173 -5.91 -29.31 10.86
N LEU A 174 -5.17 -28.64 9.97
CA LEU A 174 -5.15 -28.97 8.55
C LEU A 174 -4.56 -30.37 8.31
N LYS A 175 -3.46 -30.71 9.00
CA LYS A 175 -2.85 -32.03 8.91
C LYS A 175 -3.80 -33.13 9.38
N ASP A 176 -4.46 -32.94 10.52
CA ASP A 176 -5.38 -33.93 11.08
C ASP A 176 -6.60 -34.12 10.16
N SER A 177 -7.16 -33.04 9.62
CA SER A 177 -8.23 -33.09 8.63
C SER A 177 -7.80 -33.82 7.35
N TYR A 178 -6.61 -33.49 6.84
CA TYR A 178 -6.07 -34.11 5.63
C TYR A 178 -5.85 -35.62 5.80
N LEU A 179 -5.22 -36.03 6.92
CA LEU A 179 -5.02 -37.45 7.24
C LEU A 179 -6.34 -38.20 7.40
N THR A 180 -7.30 -37.60 8.12
CA THR A 180 -8.65 -38.18 8.27
C THR A 180 -9.32 -38.40 6.91
N ASN A 181 -9.22 -37.43 6.00
CA ASN A 181 -9.76 -37.56 4.65
C ASN A 181 -9.07 -38.67 3.84
N LEU A 182 -7.74 -38.80 3.96
CA LEU A 182 -7.00 -39.90 3.32
C LEU A 182 -7.39 -41.27 3.86
N ASP A 183 -7.63 -41.39 5.17
CA ASP A 183 -8.09 -42.63 5.80
C ASP A 183 -9.49 -43.01 5.31
N ILE A 184 -10.41 -42.04 5.19
CA ILE A 184 -11.74 -42.28 4.60
C ILE A 184 -11.61 -42.78 3.15
N ILE A 185 -10.76 -42.16 2.34
CA ILE A 185 -10.56 -42.55 0.94
C ILE A 185 -9.91 -43.94 0.83
N SER A 186 -8.92 -44.24 1.67
CA SER A 186 -8.24 -45.54 1.67
C SER A 186 -9.13 -46.67 2.19
N GLY A 187 -9.92 -46.42 3.24
CA GLY A 187 -10.92 -47.36 3.76
C GLY A 187 -12.05 -47.65 2.77
N ARG A 188 -12.47 -46.65 1.98
CA ARG A 188 -13.39 -46.85 0.84
C ARG A 188 -12.80 -47.73 -0.25
N LYS A 189 -11.48 -47.70 -0.50
CA LYS A 189 -10.80 -48.59 -1.46
C LYS A 189 -10.66 -50.03 -0.97
N GLN A 190 -10.69 -50.27 0.34
CA GLN A 190 -10.63 -51.61 0.94
C GLN A 190 -12.03 -52.24 1.16
N GLY A 191 -13.09 -51.45 0.98
CA GLY A 191 -14.49 -51.83 1.17
C GLY A 191 -15.28 -52.12 -0.11
N GLU A 192 -14.64 -52.57 -1.19
CA GLU A 192 -15.38 -53.19 -2.32
C GLU A 192 -15.39 -54.72 -2.17
N PRO A 193 -16.50 -55.31 -1.70
CA PRO A 193 -17.10 -56.46 -2.36
C PRO A 193 -18.11 -55.93 -3.38
N SER A 194 -17.98 -56.40 -4.61
CA SER A 194 -18.97 -56.31 -5.68
C SER A 194 -20.41 -56.51 -5.17
N SER A 195 -21.29 -55.51 -5.32
CA SER A 195 -22.67 -55.67 -5.80
C SER A 195 -23.43 -54.33 -5.88
N SER A 196 -23.85 -53.99 -7.09
CA SER A 196 -25.09 -53.30 -7.49
C SER A 196 -25.70 -52.19 -6.60
N GLY A 197 -25.67 -50.96 -7.13
CA GLY A 197 -26.88 -50.17 -7.37
C GLY A 197 -27.43 -49.32 -6.22
N GLY A 198 -27.08 -48.03 -6.19
CA GLY A 198 -27.81 -47.00 -5.44
C GLY A 198 -27.15 -45.63 -5.58
N ARG A 199 -27.84 -44.67 -6.21
CA ARG A 199 -27.35 -43.29 -6.40
C ARG A 199 -27.46 -42.51 -5.10
N ASP A 200 -26.34 -42.12 -4.51
CA ASP A 200 -26.32 -41.08 -3.48
C ASP A 200 -25.84 -39.74 -4.05
N LYS A 201 -26.63 -38.70 -3.75
CA LYS A 201 -26.44 -37.33 -4.23
C LYS A 201 -25.27 -36.65 -3.49
N PRO A 202 -24.51 -35.77 -4.15
CA PRO A 202 -23.42 -35.04 -3.51
C PRO A 202 -23.95 -34.02 -2.49
N ILE A 203 -23.24 -33.90 -1.37
CA ILE A 203 -23.46 -32.89 -0.32
C ILE A 203 -22.88 -31.55 -0.81
N PRO A 204 -23.61 -30.42 -0.69
CA PRO A 204 -23.13 -29.14 -1.18
C PRO A 204 -22.00 -28.59 -0.30
N VAL A 205 -20.93 -28.16 -0.95
CA VAL A 205 -19.86 -27.37 -0.34
C VAL A 205 -20.23 -25.91 -0.57
N HIS A 206 -20.54 -25.19 0.51
CA HIS A 206 -20.69 -23.74 0.44
C HIS A 206 -19.30 -23.11 0.56
N LEU A 207 -18.85 -22.55 -0.56
CA LEU A 207 -17.75 -21.58 -0.65
C LEU A 207 -18.29 -20.19 -0.32
#